data_AF-A0A5B0M3G8-F1
#
_entry.id   AF-A0A5B0M3G8-F1
#
_cell.length_a   1.000
_cell.length_b   1.000
_cell.length_c   1.000
_cell.angle_alpha   90.00
_cell.angle_beta   90.00
_cell.angle_gamma   90.00
#
_symmetry.space_group_name_H-M   'P 1'
#
loop_
_entity.id
_entity.type
_entity.pdbx_description
1 polymer ?
#
loop_
_entity_poly.entity_id
_entity_poly.type
_entity_poly.pdbx_seq_one_letter_code
_entity_poly.pdbx_strand_id
1 'polypeptide(L)'
;MFKDPDTVSDYKESQDITVLPVQIIPLWRSSMLTALVREIDLATIQLAAREKKTAIVRWISRSGERHVTDDEKPYQRIPLGLHLKAYGQDFLEKISILVHHQLKICKDNQPYSLADVLGYLKKITRSAS
;
A
#
# COMPACT_ATOMS: atom_id res chain seq x y z
N MET A 1 23.27 -35.10 -27.54
CA MET A 1 22.65 -34.72 -26.26
C MET A 1 23.59 -33.72 -25.59
N PHE A 2 23.37 -32.44 -25.83
CA PHE A 2 24.06 -31.33 -25.15
C PHE A 2 22.97 -30.30 -24.88
N LYS A 3 22.61 -30.13 -23.61
CA LYS A 3 21.74 -29.03 -23.16
C LYS A 3 22.63 -27.82 -23.00
N ASP A 4 22.29 -26.75 -23.71
CA ASP A 4 22.91 -25.44 -23.56
C ASP A 4 22.60 -24.91 -22.15
N PRO A 5 23.61 -24.63 -21.30
CA PRO A 5 23.41 -24.18 -19.92
C PRO A 5 22.93 -22.73 -19.82
N ASP A 6 22.87 -21.99 -20.95
CA ASP A 6 22.41 -20.60 -20.99
C ASP A 6 20.94 -20.46 -21.45
N THR A 7 20.14 -21.52 -21.32
CA THR A 7 18.69 -21.42 -21.54
C THR A 7 18.08 -20.67 -20.37
N VAL A 8 18.11 -19.34 -20.47
CA VAL A 8 17.37 -18.39 -19.65
C VAL A 8 15.93 -18.87 -19.60
N SER A 9 15.46 -19.14 -18.37
CA SER A 9 14.09 -19.52 -18.01
C SER A 9 13.06 -19.05 -19.03
N ASP A 10 12.34 -19.99 -19.65
CA ASP A 10 11.13 -19.73 -20.43
C ASP A 10 10.10 -18.99 -19.57
N TYR A 11 10.22 -17.66 -19.46
CA TYR A 11 9.07 -16.83 -19.15
C TYR A 11 8.11 -17.06 -20.31
N LYS A 12 7.04 -17.82 -20.08
CA LYS A 12 5.88 -17.85 -20.97
C LYS A 12 5.31 -16.44 -21.03
N GLU A 13 5.85 -15.63 -21.92
CA GLU A 13 5.39 -14.29 -22.21
C GLU A 13 4.18 -14.42 -23.13
N SER A 14 3.05 -14.81 -22.54
CA SER A 14 1.76 -14.64 -23.17
C SER A 14 0.77 -14.11 -22.15
N GLN A 15 1.07 -12.93 -21.59
CA GLN A 15 0.02 -12.08 -21.06
C GLN A 15 -0.65 -11.44 -22.27
N ASP A 16 -1.83 -11.95 -22.60
CA ASP A 16 -2.74 -11.29 -23.53
C ASP A 16 -2.90 -9.81 -23.10
N ILE A 17 -2.35 -8.89 -23.90
CA ILE A 17 -2.32 -7.45 -23.63
C ILE A 17 -3.70 -6.80 -23.62
N THR A 18 -4.75 -7.56 -23.94
CA THR A 18 -6.16 -7.16 -23.82
C THR A 18 -6.72 -7.45 -22.42
N VAL A 19 -6.08 -8.31 -21.63
CA VAL A 19 -6.49 -8.61 -20.26
C VAL A 19 -6.11 -7.43 -19.37
N LEU A 20 -7.13 -6.82 -18.74
CA LEU A 20 -6.92 -5.73 -17.80
C LEU A 20 -6.17 -6.24 -16.55
N PRO A 21 -5.21 -5.45 -16.01
CA PRO A 21 -4.49 -5.85 -14.82
C PRO A 21 -5.42 -5.94 -13.61
N VAL A 22 -5.12 -6.87 -12.70
CA VAL A 22 -5.80 -6.98 -11.41
C VAL A 22 -5.16 -6.00 -10.43
N GLN A 23 -5.96 -5.24 -9.69
CA GLN A 23 -5.46 -4.38 -8.64
C GLN A 23 -5.03 -5.20 -7.41
N ILE A 24 -3.79 -5.00 -6.98
CA ILE A 24 -3.26 -5.62 -5.76
C ILE A 24 -3.50 -4.66 -4.60
N ILE A 25 -4.29 -5.08 -3.60
CA ILE A 25 -4.56 -4.29 -2.39
C ILE A 25 -3.46 -4.59 -1.36
N PRO A 26 -2.61 -3.61 -1.02
CA PRO A 26 -1.57 -3.79 0.00
C PRO A 26 -2.17 -4.13 1.36
N LEU A 27 -1.44 -4.92 2.15
CA LEU A 27 -1.86 -5.34 3.50
C LEU A 27 -2.09 -4.14 4.43
N TRP A 28 -1.29 -3.07 4.25
CA TRP A 28 -1.38 -1.89 5.08
C TRP A 28 -2.55 -0.97 4.74
N ARG A 29 -3.11 -1.06 3.52
CA ARG A 29 -4.06 -0.06 3.00
C ARG A 29 -5.46 -0.26 3.56
N SER A 30 -6.08 0.80 4.07
CA SER A 30 -7.48 0.75 4.52
C SER A 30 -8.47 0.62 3.35
N SER A 31 -9.64 0.05 3.64
CA SER A 31 -10.77 0.03 2.69
C SER A 31 -11.19 1.44 2.26
N MET A 32 -11.11 2.42 3.17
CA MET A 32 -11.41 3.82 2.87
C MET A 32 -10.44 4.42 1.85
N LEU A 33 -9.12 4.19 2.00
CA LEU A 33 -8.14 4.66 1.02
C LEU A 33 -8.30 3.92 -0.31
N THR A 34 -8.62 2.62 -0.29
CA THR A 34 -8.93 1.87 -1.52
C THR A 34 -10.12 2.46 -2.27
N ALA A 35 -11.20 2.80 -1.56
CA ALA A 35 -12.37 3.44 -2.17
C ALA A 35 -12.03 4.84 -2.73
N LEU A 36 -11.26 5.65 -1.98
CA LEU A 36 -10.82 6.96 -2.44
C LEU A 36 -10.00 6.88 -3.75
N VAL A 37 -9.08 5.92 -3.85
CA VAL A 37 -8.30 5.71 -5.08
C VAL A 37 -9.22 5.37 -6.27
N ARG A 38 -10.23 4.53 -6.08
CA ARG A 38 -11.20 4.20 -7.14
C ARG A 38 -11.99 5.44 -7.60
N GLU A 39 -12.40 6.31 -6.68
CA GLU A 39 -13.09 7.55 -7.05
C GLU A 39 -12.17 8.51 -7.82
N ILE A 40 -10.89 8.60 -7.44
CA ILE A 40 -9.88 9.37 -8.19
C ILE A 40 -9.70 8.82 -9.61
N ASP A 41 -9.65 7.50 -9.76
CA ASP A 41 -9.54 6.82 -11.04
C ASP A 41 -10.74 7.14 -11.96
N LEU A 42 -11.97 7.09 -11.41
CA LEU A 42 -13.19 7.46 -12.11
C LEU A 42 -13.19 8.93 -12.52
N ALA A 43 -12.85 9.83 -11.60
CA ALA A 43 -12.76 11.27 -11.88
C ALA A 43 -11.71 11.56 -12.98
N THR A 44 -10.58 10.86 -12.95
CA THR A 44 -9.52 10.98 -13.96
C THR A 44 -10.02 10.59 -15.36
N ILE A 45 -10.82 9.52 -15.46
CA ILE A 45 -11.42 9.10 -16.73
C ILE A 45 -12.49 10.09 -17.22
N GLN A 46 -13.29 10.64 -16.31
CA GLN A 46 -14.33 11.61 -16.64
C GLN A 46 -13.75 12.93 -17.14
N LEU A 47 -12.68 13.41 -16.51
CA LEU A 47 -12.00 14.67 -16.85
C LEU A 47 -10.98 14.55 -17.99
N ALA A 48 -10.69 13.33 -18.46
CA ALA A 48 -9.75 13.08 -19.54
C ALA A 48 -10.22 13.73 -20.87
N ALA A 49 -9.30 14.45 -21.53
CA ALA A 49 -9.52 14.94 -22.89
C ALA A 49 -9.82 13.78 -23.85
N ARG A 50 -10.72 14.00 -24.82
CA ARG A 50 -11.22 12.97 -25.74
C ARG A 50 -10.10 12.19 -26.45
N GLU A 51 -9.05 12.89 -26.85
CA GLU A 51 -7.87 12.32 -27.53
C GLU A 51 -7.06 11.36 -26.64
N LYS A 52 -7.02 11.59 -25.33
CA LYS A 52 -6.25 10.80 -24.35
C LYS A 52 -7.10 9.79 -23.59
N LYS A 53 -8.42 9.88 -23.69
CA LYS A 53 -9.37 9.10 -22.88
C LYS A 53 -9.16 7.60 -23.01
N THR A 54 -9.01 7.08 -24.22
CA THR A 54 -8.80 5.64 -24.46
C THR A 54 -7.50 5.13 -23.81
N ALA A 55 -6.42 5.92 -23.89
CA ALA A 55 -5.16 5.56 -23.24
C ALA A 55 -5.29 5.58 -21.71
N ILE A 56 -5.90 6.63 -21.15
CA ILE A 56 -6.11 6.75 -19.70
C ILE A 56 -6.98 5.60 -19.17
N VAL A 57 -8.08 5.28 -19.86
CA VAL A 57 -8.94 4.14 -19.52
C VAL A 57 -8.13 2.85 -19.52
N ARG A 58 -7.32 2.59 -20.56
CA ARG A 58 -6.49 1.38 -20.61
C ARG A 58 -5.49 1.28 -19.44
N TRP A 59 -4.91 2.40 -19.03
CA TRP A 59 -3.90 2.43 -17.95
C TRP A 59 -4.50 2.26 -16.56
N ILE A 60 -5.71 2.80 -16.35
CA ILE A 60 -6.33 2.86 -15.02
C ILE A 60 -7.33 1.72 -14.81
N SER A 61 -7.94 1.18 -15.87
CA SER A 61 -8.91 0.09 -15.75
C SER A 61 -8.28 -1.15 -15.11
N ARG A 62 -9.07 -1.80 -14.26
CA ARG A 62 -8.71 -3.02 -13.55
C ARG A 62 -9.78 -4.08 -13.80
N SER A 63 -9.39 -5.34 -13.96
CA SER A 63 -10.33 -6.47 -14.11
C SER A 63 -10.94 -6.92 -12.79
N GLY A 64 -10.37 -6.48 -11.67
CA GLY A 64 -10.81 -6.82 -10.33
C GLY A 64 -9.75 -6.48 -9.30
N GLU A 65 -9.91 -7.02 -8.10
CA GLU A 65 -9.02 -6.83 -6.97
C GLU A 65 -8.59 -8.17 -6.38
N ARG A 66 -7.35 -8.21 -5.87
CA ARG A 66 -6.88 -9.29 -5.02
C ARG A 66 -6.04 -8.72 -3.88
N HIS A 67 -5.96 -9.46 -2.78
CA HIS A 67 -4.98 -9.18 -1.74
C HIS A 67 -3.59 -9.66 -2.15
N VAL A 68 -2.58 -9.04 -1.53
CA VAL A 68 -1.19 -9.46 -1.64
C VAL A 68 -1.03 -10.89 -1.12
N THR A 69 -0.28 -11.73 -1.83
CA THR A 69 0.03 -13.11 -1.41
C THR A 69 1.13 -13.13 -0.34
N ASP A 70 1.33 -14.28 0.33
CA ASP A 70 2.35 -14.40 1.38
C ASP A 70 3.77 -14.11 0.87
N ASP A 71 4.11 -14.56 -0.34
CA ASP A 71 5.42 -14.34 -0.97
C ASP A 71 5.65 -12.86 -1.32
N GLU A 72 4.58 -12.10 -1.55
CA GLU A 72 4.64 -10.69 -1.93
C GLU A 72 4.69 -9.75 -0.70
N LYS A 73 4.28 -10.22 0.49
CA LYS A 73 4.30 -9.45 1.74
C LYS A 73 5.62 -8.74 2.04
N PRO A 74 6.80 -9.39 1.98
CA PRO A 74 8.07 -8.75 2.33
C PRO A 74 8.47 -7.62 1.37
N TYR A 75 7.92 -7.60 0.15
CA TYR A 75 8.24 -6.58 -0.86
C TYR A 75 7.31 -5.37 -0.82
N GLN A 76 6.32 -5.36 0.08
CA GLN A 76 5.40 -4.23 0.19
C GLN A 76 6.12 -2.99 0.75
N ARG A 77 6.11 -1.90 -0.02
CA ARG A 77 6.53 -0.60 0.47
C ARG A 77 5.39 0.07 1.22
N ILE A 78 5.55 0.26 2.52
CA ILE A 78 4.59 0.99 3.36
C ILE A 78 4.94 2.48 3.31
N PRO A 79 4.05 3.36 2.84
CA PRO A 79 4.31 4.78 2.83
C PRO A 79 4.43 5.35 4.24
N LEU A 80 5.31 6.33 4.40
CA LEU A 80 5.51 7.07 5.65
C LEU A 80 4.63 8.31 5.68
N GLY A 81 4.16 8.70 6.86
CA GLY A 81 3.48 9.98 7.08
C GLY A 81 2.06 10.05 6.53
N LEU A 82 1.45 8.91 6.19
CA LEU A 82 0.02 8.92 5.86
C LEU A 82 -0.81 9.11 7.14
N HIS A 83 -2.03 9.60 6.95
CA HIS A 83 -2.99 9.73 8.02
C HIS A 83 -3.37 8.36 8.60
N LEU A 84 -3.69 8.26 9.90
CA LEU A 84 -4.07 7.00 10.55
C LEU A 84 -5.15 6.22 9.78
N LYS A 85 -6.17 6.92 9.27
CA LYS A 85 -7.28 6.31 8.51
C LYS A 85 -6.87 5.74 7.14
N ALA A 86 -5.66 6.04 6.65
CA ALA A 86 -5.11 5.43 5.44
C ALA A 86 -4.66 3.98 5.66
N TYR A 87 -4.40 3.62 6.92
CA TYR A 87 -3.96 2.29 7.31
C TYR A 87 -5.15 1.42 7.74
N GLY A 88 -5.13 0.15 7.33
CA GLY A 88 -6.15 -0.83 7.73
C GLY A 88 -6.06 -1.15 9.22
N GLN A 89 -7.21 -1.33 9.88
CA GLN A 89 -7.27 -1.62 11.31
C GLN A 89 -6.50 -2.90 11.67
N ASP A 90 -6.75 -3.98 10.93
CA ASP A 90 -6.05 -5.27 11.11
C ASP A 90 -4.53 -5.16 10.98
N PHE A 91 -4.06 -4.23 10.14
CA PHE A 91 -2.64 -3.97 9.98
C PHE A 91 -2.09 -3.23 11.19
N LEU A 92 -2.77 -2.16 11.63
CA LEU A 92 -2.38 -1.34 12.78
C LEU A 92 -2.33 -2.15 14.08
N GLU A 93 -3.24 -3.12 14.26
CA GLU A 93 -3.28 -3.99 15.45
C GLU A 93 -2.15 -5.02 15.48
N LYS A 94 -1.66 -5.45 14.31
CA LYS A 94 -0.57 -6.44 14.21
C LYS A 94 0.82 -5.83 14.36
N ILE A 95 0.98 -4.54 14.06
CA ILE A 95 2.28 -3.87 14.13
C ILE A 95 2.53 -3.28 15.51
N SER A 96 3.79 -3.28 15.96
CA SER A 96 4.17 -2.73 17.26
C SER A 96 4.09 -1.20 17.29
N ILE A 97 3.93 -0.63 18.48
CA ILE A 97 3.90 0.83 18.69
C ILE A 97 5.16 1.52 18.13
N LEU A 98 6.32 0.85 18.17
CA LEU A 98 7.56 1.36 17.56
C LEU A 98 7.43 1.51 16.03
N VAL A 99 6.79 0.54 15.37
CA VAL A 99 6.53 0.60 13.93
C VAL A 99 5.55 1.73 13.59
N HIS A 100 4.54 1.98 14.43
CA HIS A 100 3.67 3.16 14.27
C HIS A 100 4.46 4.48 14.28
N HIS A 101 5.41 4.62 15.21
CA HIS A 101 6.28 5.80 15.29
C HIS A 101 7.20 5.91 14.08
N GLN A 102 7.80 4.80 13.62
CA GLN A 102 8.66 4.79 12.43
C GLN A 102 7.88 5.17 11.15
N LEU A 103 6.63 4.72 11.05
CA LEU A 103 5.73 5.06 9.96
C LEU A 103 5.23 6.52 10.02
N LYS A 104 5.57 7.27 11.07
CA LYS A 104 5.13 8.65 11.31
C LYS A 104 3.61 8.82 11.14
N ILE A 105 2.85 7.85 11.63
CA ILE A 105 1.40 7.86 11.48
C ILE A 105 0.84 9.05 12.27
N CYS A 106 0.39 10.08 11.55
CA CYS A 106 -0.16 11.27 12.17
C CYS A 106 -1.53 10.93 12.76
N LYS A 107 -1.66 11.03 14.08
CA LYS A 107 -2.96 11.11 14.75
C LYS A 107 -3.46 12.55 14.59
N ASP A 108 -4.72 12.73 14.20
CA ASP A 108 -5.38 14.03 14.24
C ASP A 108 -5.19 14.64 15.64
N ASN A 109 -4.57 15.82 15.67
CA ASN A 109 -4.34 16.72 16.81
C ASN A 109 -4.23 16.06 18.19
N GLN A 110 -3.00 15.90 18.69
CA GLN A 110 -2.81 15.81 20.14
C GLN A 110 -1.88 16.93 20.64
N PRO A 111 -2.38 17.81 21.53
CA PRO A 111 -1.60 18.84 22.19
C PRO A 111 -0.83 18.20 23.33
N TYR A 112 0.17 17.38 23.02
CA TYR A 112 1.03 16.85 24.06
C TYR A 112 1.90 17.99 24.60
N SER A 113 1.76 18.29 25.89
CA SER A 113 2.76 19.10 26.57
C SER A 113 4.08 18.32 26.61
N LEU A 114 5.22 19.02 26.61
CA LEU A 114 6.54 18.40 26.79
C LEU A 114 6.59 17.49 28.02
N ALA A 115 5.79 17.78 29.05
CA ALA A 115 5.64 16.95 30.23
C ALA A 115 5.03 15.56 29.93
N ASP A 116 4.03 15.49 29.04
CA ASP A 116 3.36 14.25 28.66
C ASP A 116 4.29 13.35 27.83
N VAL A 117 5.06 13.97 26.93
CA VAL A 117 6.07 13.28 26.11
C VAL A 117 7.19 12.71 27.00
N LEU A 118 7.65 13.47 28.00
CA LEU A 118 8.64 13.01 28.97
C LEU A 118 8.10 11.85 29.84
N GLY A 119 6.84 11.93 30.28
CA GLY A 119 6.17 10.89 31.05
C GLY A 119 6.05 9.59 30.26
N TYR A 120 5.65 9.67 28.99
CA TYR A 120 5.58 8.53 28.10
C TYR A 120 6.96 7.92 27.84
N LEU A 121 7.98 8.74 27.56
CA LEU A 121 9.36 8.28 27.36
C LEU A 121 9.90 7.54 28.58
N LYS A 122 9.67 8.04 29.80
CA LYS A 122 10.08 7.36 31.03
C LYS A 122 9.37 6.03 31.25
N LYS A 123 8.11 5.92 30.83
CA LYS A 123 7.30 4.69 30.93
C LYS A 123 7.80 3.59 29.99
N ILE A 124 8.28 3.95 28.80
CA ILE A 124 8.78 2.98 27.81
C ILE A 124 10.28 2.66 27.97
N THR A 125 11.06 3.50 28.67
CA THR A 125 12.51 3.32 28.85
C THR A 125 12.91 2.73 30.20
N ARG A 126 12.06 2.80 31.23
CA ARG A 126 12.34 2.13 32.50
C ARG A 126 11.93 0.66 32.41
N SER A 127 12.92 -0.21 32.32
CA SER A 127 12.76 -1.65 32.57
C SER A 127 12.25 -1.88 33.99
N ALA A 128 11.21 -2.71 34.13
CA ALA A 128 10.79 -3.24 35.43
C ALA A 128 12.01 -3.90 36.08
N SER A 129 12.41 -3.40 37.25
CA SER A 129 13.28 -4.10 38.19
C SER A 129 12.42 -4.99 39.07
#